data_AF-A0A511XAP9-F1
#
_entry.id   AF-A0A511XAP9-F1
#
_cell.length_a   1.000
_cell.length_b   1.000
_cell.length_c   1.000
_cell.angle_alpha   90.00
_cell.angle_beta   90.00
_cell.angle_gamma   90.00
#
_symmetry.space_group_name_H-M   'P 1'
#
loop_
_entity.id
_entity.type
_entity.pdbx_description
1 polymer ?
#
loop_
_entity_poly.entity_id
_entity_poly.type
_entity_poly.pdbx_seq_one_letter_code
_entity_poly.pdbx_strand_id
1 'polypeptide(L)'
;MSDRPRLFDDLAGVAGGAISAIAGVREEANALVRSRVDEALAHLQVVRREEFEVVREMAASARLANEDAERRIAALEQRVSELENRLSGRSDGYAPSQSTFTSGSNDVGSGFVG
;
A
#
# COMPACT_ATOMS: atom_id res chain seq x y z
N MET A 1 76.95 -46.67 11.57
CA MET A 1 75.57 -46.64 11.05
C MET A 1 74.84 -45.59 11.87
N SER A 2 74.40 -44.50 11.24
CA SER A 2 73.92 -43.31 11.95
C SER A 2 72.42 -43.39 12.23
N ASP A 3 72.05 -43.70 13.47
CA ASP A 3 70.66 -43.82 13.96
C ASP A 3 70.01 -42.46 14.26
N ARG A 4 69.79 -41.61 13.24
CA ARG A 4 69.16 -40.29 13.47
C ARG A 4 68.05 -39.75 12.53
N PRO A 5 67.38 -40.47 11.61
CA PRO A 5 66.30 -39.84 10.83
C PRO A 5 64.86 -40.15 11.25
N ARG A 6 64.57 -41.14 12.12
CA ARG A 6 63.18 -41.66 12.25
C ARG A 6 62.22 -40.75 13.06
N LEU A 7 62.67 -40.19 14.18
CA LEU A 7 61.80 -39.37 15.05
C LEU A 7 61.37 -38.04 14.40
N PHE A 8 62.23 -37.46 13.54
CA PHE A 8 61.90 -36.23 12.82
C PHE A 8 60.93 -36.49 11.65
N ASP A 9 61.04 -37.65 11.01
CA ASP A 9 60.17 -38.08 9.90
C ASP A 9 58.75 -38.37 10.39
N ASP A 10 58.62 -39.07 11.52
CA ASP A 10 57.32 -39.33 12.17
C ASP A 10 56.63 -38.02 12.61
N LEU A 11 57.38 -37.07 13.17
CA LEU A 11 56.86 -35.76 13.56
C LEU A 11 56.43 -34.94 12.33
N ALA A 12 57.16 -35.01 11.22
CA ALA A 12 56.80 -34.35 9.97
C ALA A 12 55.53 -34.94 9.36
N GLY A 13 55.38 -36.27 9.41
CA GLY A 13 54.16 -36.95 8.98
C GLY A 13 52.94 -36.58 9.82
N VAL A 14 53.08 -36.57 11.15
CA VAL A 14 52.01 -36.16 12.07
C VAL A 14 51.68 -34.68 11.94
N ALA A 15 52.67 -33.80 11.81
CA ALA A 15 52.46 -32.37 11.60
C ALA A 15 51.73 -32.11 10.27
N GLY A 16 52.13 -32.77 9.18
CA GLY A 16 51.45 -32.69 7.89
C GLY A 16 50.00 -33.20 7.97
N GLY A 17 49.79 -34.35 8.61
CA GLY A 17 48.46 -34.93 8.80
C GLY A 17 47.53 -34.06 9.68
N ALA A 18 48.05 -33.52 10.78
CA ALA A 18 47.30 -32.64 11.68
C ALA A 18 46.94 -31.30 11.02
N ILE A 19 47.86 -30.70 10.27
CA ILE A 19 47.59 -29.48 9.50
C ILE A 19 46.48 -29.74 8.46
N SER A 20 46.53 -30.89 7.77
CA SER A 20 45.51 -31.25 6.78
C SER A 20 44.14 -31.52 7.42
N ALA A 21 44.11 -32.17 8.59
CA ALA A 21 42.88 -32.40 9.33
C ALA A 21 42.24 -31.10 9.86
N ILE A 22 43.04 -30.18 10.40
CA ILE A 22 42.58 -28.86 10.86
C ILE A 22 42.03 -28.03 9.69
N ALA A 23 42.70 -28.08 8.53
CA ALA A 23 42.21 -27.42 7.32
C ALA A 23 40.85 -27.98 6.86
N GLY A 24 40.65 -29.30 6.93
CA GLY A 24 39.37 -29.95 6.62
C GLY A 24 38.25 -29.53 7.58
N VAL A 25 38.52 -29.57 8.89
CA VAL A 25 37.55 -29.14 9.93
C VAL A 25 37.16 -27.67 9.75
N ARG A 26 38.12 -26.80 9.39
CA ARG A 26 37.85 -25.38 9.12
C ARG A 26 36.90 -25.20 7.95
N GLU A 27 37.07 -25.97 6.88
CA GLU A 27 36.21 -25.89 5.69
C GLU A 27 34.78 -26.35 6.02
N GLU A 28 34.64 -27.45 6.75
CA GLU A 28 33.35 -27.95 7.22
C GLU A 28 32.66 -26.97 8.18
N ALA A 29 33.42 -26.34 9.08
CA ALA A 29 32.90 -25.32 9.98
C ALA A 29 32.39 -24.09 9.21
N ASN A 30 33.12 -23.63 8.19
CA ASN A 30 32.68 -22.53 7.33
C ASN A 30 31.39 -22.87 6.59
N ALA A 31 31.29 -24.08 6.03
CA ALA A 31 30.08 -24.53 5.34
C ALA A 31 28.88 -24.60 6.30
N LEU A 32 29.08 -25.10 7.52
CA LEU A 32 28.04 -25.14 8.55
C LEU A 32 27.59 -23.72 8.94
N VAL A 33 28.53 -22.81 9.21
CA VAL A 33 28.21 -21.41 9.55
C VAL A 33 27.44 -20.75 8.41
N ARG A 34 27.87 -20.93 7.16
CA ARG A 34 27.16 -20.40 5.98
C ARG A 34 25.73 -20.92 5.90
N SER A 35 25.54 -22.23 6.07
CA SER A 35 24.21 -22.83 6.08
C SER A 35 23.32 -22.26 7.19
N ARG A 36 23.86 -22.00 8.38
CA ARG A 36 23.06 -21.42 9.48
C ARG A 36 22.71 -19.95 9.24
N VAL A 37 23.60 -19.20 8.60
CA VAL A 37 23.32 -17.82 8.20
C VAL A 37 22.23 -17.79 7.12
N ASP A 38 22.32 -18.64 6.10
CA ASP A 38 21.32 -18.68 5.03
C ASP A 38 19.94 -19.12 5.58
N GLU A 39 19.90 -20.09 6.49
CA GLU A 39 18.68 -20.49 7.22
C GLU A 39 18.12 -19.34 8.06
N ALA A 40 18.96 -18.68 8.87
CA ALA A 40 18.55 -17.54 9.68
C ALA A 40 18.00 -16.38 8.82
N LEU A 41 18.64 -16.06 7.70
CA LEU A 41 18.17 -15.03 6.76
C LEU A 41 16.84 -15.42 6.11
N ALA A 42 16.64 -16.70 5.79
CA ALA A 42 15.35 -17.19 5.29
C ALA A 42 14.23 -17.05 6.35
N HIS A 43 14.54 -17.23 7.63
CA HIS A 43 13.58 -17.03 8.72
C HIS A 43 13.30 -15.55 9.02
N LEU A 44 14.27 -14.66 8.80
CA LEU A 44 14.16 -13.23 9.14
C LEU A 44 13.34 -12.39 8.15
N GLN A 45 12.64 -13.00 7.18
CA GLN A 45 11.82 -12.32 6.16
C GLN A 45 12.54 -11.10 5.56
N VAL A 46 13.82 -11.24 5.24
CA VAL A 46 14.63 -10.13 4.74
C VAL A 46 14.11 -9.73 3.37
N VAL A 47 13.57 -8.50 3.27
CA VAL A 47 13.11 -7.94 2.00
C VAL A 47 14.33 -7.72 1.12
N ARG A 48 14.29 -8.27 -0.11
CA ARG A 48 15.39 -8.05 -1.05
C ARG A 48 15.43 -6.59 -1.46
N ARG A 49 16.62 -6.08 -1.78
CA ARG A 49 16.78 -4.68 -2.16
C ARG A 49 15.92 -4.34 -3.38
N GLU A 50 15.81 -5.25 -4.33
CA GLU A 50 15.04 -5.07 -5.55
C GLU A 50 13.54 -4.95 -5.24
N GLU A 51 13.01 -5.78 -4.35
CA GLU A 51 11.61 -5.70 -3.89
C GLU A 51 11.35 -4.38 -3.17
N PHE A 52 12.31 -3.93 -2.34
CA PHE A 52 12.21 -2.64 -1.66
C PHE A 52 12.15 -1.47 -2.64
N GLU A 53 13.01 -1.44 -3.65
CA GLU A 53 12.99 -0.35 -4.65
C GLU A 53 11.70 -0.36 -5.47
N VAL A 54 11.17 -1.54 -5.86
CA VAL A 54 9.88 -1.64 -6.56
C VAL A 54 8.74 -1.08 -5.71
N VAL A 55 8.67 -1.47 -4.43
CA VAL A 55 7.63 -0.96 -3.51
C VAL A 55 7.80 0.54 -3.27
N ARG A 56 9.03 1.03 -3.18
CA ARG A 56 9.33 2.46 -3.02
C ARG A 56 8.84 3.27 -4.21
N GLU A 57 9.11 2.83 -5.43
CA GLU A 57 8.63 3.48 -6.65
C GLU A 57 7.10 3.44 -6.76
N MET A 58 6.50 2.29 -6.44
CA MET A 58 5.05 2.14 -6.38
C MET A 58 4.42 3.07 -5.35
N ALA A 59 5.01 3.20 -4.15
CA ALA A 59 4.52 4.08 -3.10
C ALA A 59 4.62 5.56 -3.52
N ALA A 60 5.71 5.96 -4.16
CA ALA A 60 5.86 7.31 -4.71
C ALA A 60 4.80 7.60 -5.78
N SER A 61 4.61 6.69 -6.72
CA SER A 61 3.60 6.80 -7.78
C SER A 61 2.18 6.86 -7.24
N ALA A 62 1.87 6.03 -6.24
CA ALA A 62 0.57 6.02 -5.58
C ALA A 62 0.28 7.35 -4.88
N ARG A 63 1.28 7.97 -4.25
CA ARG A 63 1.10 9.29 -3.63
C ARG A 63 0.77 10.37 -4.65
N LEU A 64 1.48 10.40 -5.79
CA LEU A 64 1.19 11.35 -6.87
C LEU A 64 -0.21 11.13 -7.45
N ALA A 65 -0.61 9.87 -7.66
CA ALA A 65 -1.94 9.52 -8.12
C ALA A 65 -3.04 9.94 -7.14
N ASN A 66 -2.81 9.80 -5.82
CA ASN A 66 -3.74 10.26 -4.80
C ASN A 66 -3.92 11.78 -4.83
N GLU A 67 -2.84 12.56 -4.94
CA GLU A 67 -2.91 14.03 -5.03
C GLU A 67 -3.66 14.51 -6.29
N ASP A 68 -3.57 13.77 -7.40
CA ASP A 68 -4.38 14.05 -8.60
C ASP A 68 -5.86 13.68 -8.40
N ALA A 69 -6.13 12.52 -7.80
CA ALA A 69 -7.48 12.08 -7.50
C ALA A 69 -8.20 13.05 -6.54
N GLU A 70 -7.53 13.48 -5.46
CA GLU A 70 -8.06 14.47 -4.51
C GLU A 70 -8.39 15.80 -5.19
N ARG A 71 -7.53 16.30 -6.07
CA ARG A 71 -7.81 17.52 -6.86
C ARG A 71 -9.05 17.36 -7.74
N ARG A 72 -9.19 16.21 -8.39
CA ARG A 72 -10.36 15.91 -9.23
C ARG A 72 -11.64 15.79 -8.40
N ILE A 73 -11.57 15.14 -7.25
CA ILE A 73 -12.70 15.02 -6.31
C ILE A 73 -13.12 16.42 -5.84
N ALA A 74 -12.20 17.24 -5.36
CA ALA A 74 -12.51 18.60 -4.91
C ALA A 74 -13.17 19.46 -6.02
N ALA A 75 -12.67 19.37 -7.26
CA ALA A 75 -13.27 20.06 -8.40
C ALA A 75 -14.69 19.55 -8.72
N LEU A 76 -14.95 18.24 -8.58
CA LEU A 76 -16.28 17.67 -8.75
C LEU A 76 -17.23 18.09 -7.63
N GLU A 77 -16.78 18.05 -6.37
CA GLU A 77 -17.54 18.49 -5.20
C GLU A 77 -17.98 19.96 -5.33
N GLN A 78 -17.08 20.83 -5.79
CA GLN A 78 -17.42 22.23 -6.08
C GLN A 78 -18.53 22.35 -7.14
N ARG A 79 -18.40 21.63 -8.26
CA ARG A 79 -19.41 21.65 -9.33
C ARG A 79 -20.76 21.10 -8.86
N VAL A 80 -20.77 20.07 -8.02
CA VAL A 80 -22.00 19.53 -7.44
C VAL A 80 -22.66 20.58 -6.55
N SER A 81 -21.90 21.22 -5.65
CA SER A 81 -22.42 22.28 -4.78
C SER A 81 -22.98 23.46 -5.59
N GLU A 82 -22.30 23.90 -6.66
CA GLU A 82 -22.81 24.93 -7.56
C GLU A 82 -24.13 24.54 -8.22
N LEU A 83 -24.25 23.30 -8.68
CA LEU A 83 -25.48 22.80 -9.30
C LEU A 83 -26.63 22.71 -8.31
N GLU A 84 -26.36 22.25 -7.09
CA GLU A 84 -27.35 22.21 -6.00
C GLU A 84 -27.85 23.62 -5.66
N ASN A 85 -26.93 24.59 -5.51
CA ASN A 85 -27.29 25.99 -5.27
C ASN A 85 -28.17 26.57 -6.39
N ARG A 86 -27.85 26.25 -7.65
CA ARG A 86 -28.66 26.67 -8.81
C ARG A 86 -30.05 26.02 -8.84
N LEU A 87 -30.17 24.79 -8.36
CA LEU A 87 -31.46 24.09 -8.28
C LEU A 87 -32.33 24.69 -7.16
N SER A 88 -31.76 24.94 -5.99
CA SER A 88 -32.44 25.59 -4.86
C SER A 88 -32.92 27.01 -5.21
N GLY A 89 -32.08 27.80 -5.89
CA GLY A 89 -32.48 29.13 -6.37
C GLY A 89 -33.55 29.11 -7.47
N ARG A 90 -33.76 27.96 -8.14
CA ARG A 90 -34.83 27.78 -9.13
C ARG A 90 -36.17 27.46 -8.48
N SER A 91 -36.21 26.75 -7.35
CA SER A 91 -37.46 26.48 -6.62
C SER A 91 -38.05 27.73 -5.97
N ASP A 92 -37.22 28.70 -5.58
CA ASP A 92 -37.67 29.96 -4.99
C ASP A 92 -38.36 30.90 -6.00
N GLY A 93 -38.15 30.67 -7.29
CA GLY A 93 -38.76 31.45 -8.39
C GLY A 93 -40.13 30.96 -8.86
N TYR A 94 -40.66 29.88 -8.29
CA TYR A 94 -42.03 29.42 -8.60
C TYR A 94 -43.03 30.15 -7.70
N ALA A 95 -43.38 31.38 -8.08
CA ALA A 95 -44.59 32.02 -7.55
C ALA A 95 -45.78 31.17 -8.03
N PRO A 96 -46.59 30.57 -7.13
CA PRO A 96 -47.80 29.89 -7.57
C PRO A 96 -48.68 30.96 -8.19
N SER A 97 -48.85 30.91 -9.51
CA SER A 97 -49.89 31.65 -10.18
C SER A 97 -51.19 31.15 -9.55
N GLN A 98 -51.73 31.94 -8.64
CA GLN A 98 -53.07 31.72 -8.11
C GLN A 98 -53.98 31.76 -9.32
N SER A 99 -54.31 30.59 -9.86
CA SER A 99 -55.47 30.42 -10.70
C SER A 99 -56.63 30.85 -9.82
N THR A 100 -57.08 32.08 -10.03
CA THR A 100 -58.31 32.62 -9.50
C THR A 100 -59.42 31.71 -9.99
N PHE A 101 -59.69 30.68 -9.20
CA PHE A 101 -60.94 29.95 -9.28
C PHE A 101 -62.02 30.93 -8.83
N THR A 102 -62.54 31.66 -9.82
CA THR A 102 -63.73 32.49 -9.69
C THR A 102 -64.89 31.53 -9.37
N SER A 103 -65.12 31.35 -8.06
CA SER A 103 -66.34 30.76 -7.55
C SER A 103 -67.46 31.74 -7.88
N GLY A 104 -68.15 31.47 -8.98
CA GLY A 104 -69.31 32.24 -9.45
C GLY A 104 -70.29 32.46 -8.30
N SER A 105 -70.53 33.74 -8.02
CA SER A 105 -71.59 34.24 -7.17
C SER A 105 -72.94 33.76 -7.72
N ASN A 106 -73.57 32.80 -7.05
CA ASN A 106 -75.00 32.57 -7.22
C ASN A 106 -75.74 33.61 -6.38
N ASP A 107 -75.84 34.80 -6.95
CA ASP A 107 -76.76 35.84 -6.53
C ASP A 107 -78.13 35.48 -7.12
N VAL A 108 -78.98 34.80 -6.35
CA VAL A 108 -80.38 34.60 -6.72
C VAL A 108 -81.21 35.49 -5.81
N GLY A 109 -81.51 36.67 -6.34
CA GLY A 109 -82.36 37.65 -5.72
C GLY A 109 -83.81 37.20 -5.55
N SER A 110 -84.41 37.83 -4.55
CA SER A 110 -85.81 38.28 -4.46
C SER A 110 -86.96 37.28 -4.71
N GLY A 111 -87.72 37.04 -3.63
CA GLY A 111 -89.09 37.55 -3.51
C GLY A 111 -90.20 36.93 -4.38
N PHE A 112 -91.04 36.09 -3.76
CA PHE A 112 -92.45 35.85 -4.14
C PHE A 112 -93.10 35.04 -2.99
N VAL A 113 -93.77 35.64 -1.99
CA VAL A 113 -95.22 35.96 -1.93
C VAL A 113 -96.12 34.83 -2.45
N GLY A 114 -96.90 34.20 -1.56
CA GLY A 114 -97.91 33.18 -1.88
C GLY A 114 -98.18 32.25 -0.71
#